data_AF-A0A7Y1ZLF5-F1
#
_entry.id   AF-A0A7Y1ZLF5-F1
#
_cell.length_a   1.000
_cell.length_b   1.000
_cell.length_c   1.000
_cell.angle_alpha   90.00
_cell.angle_beta   90.00
_cell.angle_gamma   90.00
#
_symmetry.space_group_name_H-M   'P 1'
#
loop_
_entity.id
_entity.type
_entity.pdbx_description
1 polymer ?
#
loop_
_entity_poly.entity_id
_entity_poly.type
_entity_poly.pdbx_seq_one_letter_code
_entity_poly.pdbx_strand_id
1 'polypeptide(L)'
;MNVAVIGSGISGLSCAHYLSARHEVSVFEAGSRLGGHTATMDVKLGTRRYAIDTGFIVFNDWTYPNFIALLEELGVSSRATSMGFS
;
A
#
# COMPACT_ATOMS: atom_id res chain seq x y z
N MET A 1 25.66 -1.63 -2.57
CA MET A 1 25.20 -1.58 -3.99
C MET A 1 24.12 -0.53 -4.06
N ASN A 2 24.04 0.18 -5.20
CA ASN A 2 23.02 1.18 -5.44
C ASN A 2 21.95 0.53 -6.32
N VAL A 3 20.71 0.48 -5.83
CA VAL A 3 19.60 -0.23 -6.47
C VAL A 3 18.54 0.78 -6.87
N ALA A 4 18.14 0.75 -8.14
CA ALA A 4 17.02 1.52 -8.63
C ALA A 4 15.77 0.62 -8.70
N VAL A 5 14.68 1.06 -8.07
CA VAL A 5 13.35 0.46 -8.18
C VAL A 5 12.47 1.37 -9.03
N ILE A 6 11.95 0.86 -10.15
CA ILE A 6 11.10 1.62 -11.06
C ILE A 6 9.64 1.23 -10.83
N GLY A 7 8.85 2.21 -10.37
CA GLY A 7 7.46 2.05 -9.97
C GLY A 7 7.30 1.95 -8.45
N SER A 8 6.35 2.72 -7.91
CA SER A 8 6.05 2.80 -6.48
C SER A 8 4.72 2.14 -6.09
N GLY A 9 4.28 1.15 -6.88
CA GLY A 9 3.19 0.26 -6.45
C GLY A 9 3.58 -0.58 -5.23
N ILE A 10 2.64 -1.35 -4.68
CA ILE A 10 2.89 -2.17 -3.49
C ILE A 10 4.11 -3.09 -3.65
N SER A 11 4.29 -3.72 -4.81
CA SER A 11 5.46 -4.56 -5.08
C SER A 11 6.78 -3.77 -5.04
N GLY A 12 6.83 -2.62 -5.71
CA GLY A 12 8.02 -1.78 -5.75
C GLY A 12 8.41 -1.24 -4.37
N LEU A 13 7.42 -0.75 -3.61
CA LEU A 13 7.65 -0.26 -2.26
C LEU A 13 8.02 -1.37 -1.28
N SER A 14 7.42 -2.56 -1.35
CA SER A 14 7.83 -3.71 -0.54
C SER A 14 9.27 -4.14 -0.88
N CYS A 15 9.63 -4.20 -2.16
CA CYS A 15 11.01 -4.48 -2.57
C CYS A 15 11.98 -3.43 -2.04
N ALA A 16 11.66 -2.14 -2.19
CA ALA A 16 12.50 -1.05 -1.70
C ALA A 16 12.67 -1.10 -0.18
N HIS A 17 11.59 -1.33 0.56
CA HIS A 17 11.58 -1.46 2.02
C HIS A 17 12.58 -2.52 2.49
N TYR A 18 12.48 -3.76 1.98
CA TYR A 18 13.36 -4.83 2.39
C TYR A 18 14.81 -4.68 1.90
N LEU A 19 15.03 -4.16 0.69
CA LEU A 19 16.38 -3.94 0.17
C LEU A 19 17.12 -2.81 0.88
N SER A 20 16.40 -1.79 1.36
CA SER A 20 16.98 -0.62 2.04
C SER A 20 17.75 -0.97 3.31
N ALA A 21 17.46 -2.12 3.94
CA ALA A 21 18.19 -2.60 5.11
C ALA A 21 19.68 -2.89 4.84
N ARG A 22 20.08 -3.08 3.57
CA ARG A 22 21.46 -3.46 3.19
C ARG A 22 22.01 -2.72 1.97
N HIS A 23 21.19 -1.93 1.29
CA HIS A 23 21.53 -1.28 0.03
C HIS A 23 21.05 0.16 0.01
N GLU A 24 21.72 1.00 -0.78
CA GLU A 24 21.23 2.33 -1.09
C GLU A 24 20.18 2.20 -2.19
N VAL A 25 18.93 2.55 -1.89
CA VAL A 25 17.79 2.33 -2.80
C VAL A 25 17.24 3.68 -3.28
N SER A 26 17.11 3.84 -4.59
CA SER A 26 16.39 4.94 -5.22
C SER A 26 15.10 4.42 -5.85
N VAL A 27 13.97 5.04 -5.53
CA VAL A 27 12.66 4.70 -6.11
C VAL A 27 12.26 5.77 -7.10
N PHE A 28 11.87 5.37 -8.31
CA PHE A 28 11.40 6.27 -9.36
C PHE A 28 9.94 5.98 -9.65
N GLU A 29 9.09 7.01 -9.58
CA GLU A 29 7.66 6.94 -9.87
C GLU A 29 7.33 7.91 -11.01
N ALA A 30 6.49 7.47 -11.95
CA ALA A 30 6.07 8.30 -13.07
C ALA A 30 4.94 9.27 -12.68
N GLY A 31 4.08 8.85 -11.74
CA GLY A 31 3.00 9.66 -11.21
C GLY A 31 3.44 10.66 -10.14
N SER A 32 2.50 11.53 -9.73
CA SER A 32 2.71 12.50 -8.65
C SER A 32 2.49 11.92 -7.25
N ARG A 33 2.21 10.62 -7.13
CA ARG A 33 1.80 9.94 -5.90
C ARG A 33 2.39 8.54 -5.86
N LEU A 34 2.80 8.13 -4.66
CA LEU A 34 3.20 6.75 -4.38
C LEU A 34 1.99 5.80 -4.21
N GLY A 35 2.20 4.52 -4.49
CA GLY A 35 1.24 3.45 -4.18
C GLY A 35 0.54 2.86 -5.41
N GLY A 36 0.57 3.53 -6.56
CA GLY A 36 -0.06 3.04 -7.79
C GLY A 36 -1.55 2.72 -7.58
N HIS A 37 -1.93 1.45 -7.76
CA HIS A 37 -3.31 0.97 -7.57
C HIS A 37 -3.77 0.96 -6.09
N THR A 38 -2.85 0.98 -5.13
CA THR A 38 -3.18 1.27 -3.73
C THR A 38 -3.43 2.76 -3.63
N ALA A 39 -4.68 3.17 -3.52
CA ALA A 39 -5.11 4.54 -3.77
C ALA A 39 -6.19 4.97 -2.77
N THR A 40 -5.82 5.87 -1.86
CA THR A 40 -6.74 6.50 -0.90
C THR A 40 -6.90 7.97 -1.28
N MET A 41 -8.14 8.42 -1.38
CA MET A 41 -8.49 9.80 -1.72
C MET A 41 -9.11 10.48 -0.51
N ASP A 42 -8.58 11.64 -0.13
CA ASP A 42 -9.17 12.48 0.90
C ASP A 42 -10.36 13.26 0.32
N VAL A 43 -11.57 12.94 0.81
CA VAL A 43 -12.83 13.56 0.37
C VAL A 43 -13.41 14.38 1.51
N LYS A 44 -13.76 15.64 1.23
CA LYS A 44 -14.45 16.53 2.17
C LYS A 44 -15.94 16.64 1.81
N LEU A 45 -16.81 16.32 2.77
CA LEU A 45 -18.27 16.49 2.64
C LEU A 45 -18.79 17.32 3.82
N GLY A 46 -19.11 18.59 3.55
CA GLY A 46 -19.44 19.55 4.60
C GLY A 46 -18.28 19.75 5.58
N THR A 47 -18.51 19.47 6.87
CA THR A 47 -17.49 19.51 7.92
C THR A 47 -16.72 18.20 8.09
N ARG A 48 -17.16 17.11 7.45
CA ARG A 48 -16.54 15.78 7.58
C ARG A 48 -15.46 15.55 6.52
N ARG A 49 -14.44 14.78 6.90
CA ARG A 49 -13.38 14.28 6.01
C ARG A 49 -13.42 12.76 5.99
N TYR A 50 -13.16 12.19 4.82
CA TYR A 50 -13.15 10.76 4.58
C TYR A 50 -11.88 10.39 3.83
N ALA A 51 -11.28 9.27 4.22
CA ALA A 51 -10.25 8.60 3.45
C ALA A 51 -10.95 7.46 2.67
N ILE A 52 -11.04 7.61 1.35
CA ILE A 52 -11.78 6.69 0.48
C ILE A 52 -10.80 5.90 -0.38
N ASP A 53 -10.77 4.58 -0.21
CA ASP A 53 -9.96 3.71 -1.04
C ASP A 53 -10.66 3.48 -2.39
N THR A 54 -9.98 3.82 -3.50
CA THR A 54 -10.54 3.78 -4.86
C THR A 54 -9.93 2.72 -5.76
N GLY A 55 -8.96 1.96 -5.26
CA GLY A 55 -8.30 0.87 -5.99
C GLY A 55 -8.30 -0.40 -5.16
N PHE A 56 -7.18 -0.69 -4.51
CA PHE A 56 -7.10 -1.81 -3.56
C PHE A 56 -7.83 -1.46 -2.25
N ILE A 57 -8.91 -2.19 -1.93
CA ILE A 57 -9.81 -1.86 -0.81
C ILE A 57 -9.94 -2.97 0.26
N VAL A 58 -9.62 -4.23 -0.08
CA VAL A 58 -9.81 -5.37 0.83
C VAL A 58 -8.79 -6.47 0.57
N PHE A 59 -8.46 -7.20 1.62
CA PHE A 59 -7.65 -8.43 1.60
C PHE A 59 -8.30 -9.48 2.52
N ASN A 60 -7.82 -10.73 2.45
CA ASN A 60 -8.23 -11.80 3.38
C ASN A 60 -7.01 -12.58 3.88
N ASP A 61 -7.18 -13.26 5.01
CA ASP A 61 -6.16 -14.05 5.70
C ASP A 61 -5.64 -15.24 4.89
N TRP A 62 -6.49 -15.85 4.06
CA TRP A 62 -6.09 -17.00 3.26
C TRP A 62 -5.15 -16.63 2.11
N THR A 63 -5.45 -15.57 1.36
CA THR A 63 -4.75 -15.27 0.10
C THR A 63 -3.64 -14.24 0.23
N TYR A 64 -3.55 -13.53 1.37
CA TYR A 64 -2.61 -12.43 1.58
C TYR A 64 -1.66 -12.60 2.79
N PRO A 65 -1.09 -13.78 3.07
CA PRO A 65 -0.28 -13.98 4.27
C PRO A 65 0.95 -13.05 4.33
N ASN A 66 1.64 -12.84 3.20
CA ASN A 66 2.81 -11.94 3.14
C ASN A 66 2.43 -10.47 3.32
N PHE A 67 1.27 -10.06 2.81
CA PHE A 67 0.81 -8.68 2.97
C PHE A 67 0.39 -8.43 4.43
N ILE A 68 -0.26 -9.40 5.08
CA ILE A 68 -0.59 -9.34 6.50
C ILE A 68 0.67 -9.22 7.36
N ALA A 69 1.68 -10.05 7.09
CA ALA A 69 2.96 -9.96 7.79
C ALA A 69 3.63 -8.59 7.62
N LEU A 70 3.56 -8.01 6.41
CA LEU A 70 4.05 -6.64 6.16
C LEU A 70 3.26 -5.60 6.95
N LEU A 71 1.93 -5.69 7.00
CA LEU A 71 1.11 -4.77 7.81
C LEU A 71 1.43 -4.88 9.30
N GLU A 72 1.64 -6.10 9.81
CA GLU A 72 2.04 -6.34 11.20
C GLU A 72 3.42 -5.75 11.50
N GLU A 73 4.41 -5.96 10.62
CA GLU A 73 5.75 -5.36 10.71
C GLU A 73 5.69 -3.83 10.77
N LEU A 74 4.82 -3.23 9.96
CA LEU A 74 4.61 -1.78 9.91
C LEU A 74 3.67 -1.25 11.01
N GLY A 75 3.07 -2.11 11.83
CA GLY A 75 2.11 -1.72 12.87
C GLY A 75 0.78 -1.17 12.33
N VAL A 76 0.37 -1.56 11.13
CA VAL A 76 -0.84 -1.07 10.46
C VAL A 76 -2.02 -1.99 10.79
N SER A 77 -3.02 -1.44 11.49
CA SER A 77 -4.25 -2.17 11.84
C SER A 77 -5.20 -2.33 10.65
N SER A 78 -5.89 -3.47 10.58
CA SER A 78 -6.99 -3.70 9.65
C SER A 78 -8.35 -3.65 10.36
N ARG A 79 -9.43 -3.54 9.58
CA ARG A 79 -10.81 -3.57 10.08
C ARG A 79 -11.60 -4.64 9.33
N ALA A 80 -12.26 -5.52 10.06
CA ALA A 80 -13.14 -6.52 9.47
C ALA A 80 -14.27 -5.86 8.67
N THR A 81 -14.55 -6.41 7.49
CA THR A 81 -15.62 -5.95 6.61
C THR A 81 -16.29 -7.14 5.92
N SER A 82 -17.57 -7.03 5.60
CA SER A 82 -18.28 -8.01 4.78
C SER A 82 -18.22 -7.59 3.31
N MET A 83 -17.67 -8.44 2.47
CA MET A 83 -17.73 -8.32 1.01
C MET A 83 -18.52 -9.51 0.50
N GLY A 84 -19.73 -9.28 0.01
CA GLY A 84 -20.59 -10.31 -0.57
C GLY A 84 -21.27 -9.77 -1.81
N PHE A 85 -21.44 -10.62 -2.82
CA PHE A 85 -22.34 -10.34 -3.93
C PHE A 85 -23.73 -10.82 -3.50
N SER A 86 -24.67 -9.89 -3.38
CA SER A 86 -26.09 -10.18 -3.20
C SER A 86 -26.72 -10.61 -4.51
#